data_AF-A0A101WU43-F1
#
_entry.id   AF-A0A101WU43-F1
#
_cell.length_a   1.000
_cell.length_b   1.000
_cell.length_c   1.000
_cell.angle_alpha   90.00
_cell.angle_beta   90.00
_cell.angle_gamma   90.00
#
_symmetry.space_group_name_H-M   'P 1'
#
loop_
_entity.id
_entity.type
_entity.pdbx_description
1 polymer ?
#
loop_
_entity_poly.entity_id
_entity_poly.type
_entity_poly.pdbx_seq_one_letter_code
_entity_poly.pdbx_strand_id
1 'polypeptide(L)' 'MVIPPTHPQCRSLLEREKAVEGVREGYVALQGLTAHGRGERFDRLIGGVVQPSAERAVEADEGHA' A
#
# COMPACT_ATOMS: atom_id res chain seq x y z
N MET A 1 13.99 -10.94 -7.45
CA MET A 1 14.80 -9.78 -7.03
C MET A 1 15.10 -9.92 -5.55
N VAL A 2 16.33 -9.66 -5.09
CA VAL A 2 16.65 -9.67 -3.65
C VAL A 2 16.64 -8.23 -3.14
N ILE A 3 15.69 -7.89 -2.27
CA ILE A 3 15.60 -6.57 -1.62
C ILE A 3 16.24 -6.69 -0.24
N PRO A 4 17.33 -5.95 0.07
CA PRO A 4 17.95 -6.01 1.38
C PRO A 4 17.00 -5.49 2.48
N PRO A 5 16.90 -6.18 3.64
CA PRO A 5 16.07 -5.72 4.76
C PRO A 5 16.45 -4.33 5.28
N THR A 6 17.72 -3.95 5.12
CA THR A 6 18.27 -2.66 5.53
C THR A 6 17.94 -1.50 4.58
N HIS A 7 17.32 -1.78 3.43
CA HIS A 7 16.99 -0.75 2.47
C HIS A 7 15.85 0.15 3.00
N PRO A 8 15.96 1.49 2.94
CA PRO A 8 14.96 2.41 3.49
C PRO A 8 13.57 2.25 2.86
N GLN A 9 13.50 1.73 1.63
CA GLN A 9 12.24 1.47 0.91
C GLN A 9 11.89 -0.02 0.86
N CYS A 10 12.52 -0.87 1.69
CA CYS A 10 12.32 -2.32 1.65
C CYS A 10 10.83 -2.69 1.67
N ARG A 11 10.05 -2.08 2.57
CA ARG A 11 8.59 -2.30 2.68
C ARG A 11 7.85 -2.05 1.36
N SER A 12 8.00 -0.84 0.80
CA SER A 12 7.33 -0.45 -0.46
C SER A 12 7.75 -1.36 -1.63
N LEU A 13 9.03 -1.72 -1.72
CA LEU A 13 9.51 -2.62 -2.78
C LEU A 13 8.93 -4.04 -2.64
N LEU A 14 8.82 -4.56 -1.42
CA LEU A 14 8.20 -5.86 -1.17
C LEU A 14 6.70 -5.84 -1.49
N GLU A 15 5.99 -4.77 -1.17
CA GLU A 15 4.57 -4.60 -1.47
C GLU A 15 4.30 -4.58 -2.98
N ARG A 16 5.17 -3.94 -3.77
CA ARG A 16 5.11 -3.98 -5.23
C ARG A 16 5.26 -5.39 -5.79
N GLU A 17 6.23 -6.15 -5.28
CA GLU A 17 6.42 -7.54 -5.70
C GLU A 17 5.20 -8.39 -5.36
N LYS A 18 4.57 -8.18 -4.19
CA LYS A 18 3.31 -8.85 -3.84
C LYS A 18 2.17 -8.48 -4.81
N ALA A 19 2.06 -7.21 -5.22
CA ALA A 19 1.06 -6.79 -6.19
C ALA A 19 1.28 -7.45 -7.56
N VAL A 20 2.54 -7.56 -8.01
CA VAL A 20 2.91 -8.27 -9.24
C VAL A 20 2.60 -9.76 -9.13
N GLU A 21 2.90 -10.40 -7.99
CA GLU A 21 2.57 -11.81 -7.79
C GLU A 21 1.06 -12.04 -7.75
N GLY A 22 0.31 -11.16 -7.10
CA GLY A 22 -1.15 -11.21 -7.14
C GLY A 22 -1.74 -11.12 -8.56
N VAL A 23 -1.07 -10.41 -9.49
CA VAL A 23 -1.44 -10.42 -10.90
C VAL A 23 -1.15 -11.78 -11.56
N ARG A 24 0.02 -12.36 -11.28
CA ARG A 24 0.42 -13.68 -11.83
C ARG A 24 -0.50 -14.79 -11.35
N GLU A 25 -0.91 -14.74 -10.09
CA GLU A 25 -1.80 -15.72 -9.45
C GLU A 25 -3.29 -15.48 -9.77
N GLY A 26 -3.62 -14.36 -10.43
CA GLY A 26 -4.99 -14.04 -10.84
C GLY A 26 -5.88 -13.40 -9.76
N TYR A 27 -5.31 -13.05 -8.59
CA TYR A 27 -6.02 -12.32 -7.53
C TYR A 27 -6.20 -10.83 -7.85
N VAL A 28 -5.29 -10.25 -8.64
CA VAL A 28 -5.24 -8.81 -8.95
C VAL A 28 -5.35 -8.61 -10.45
N ALA A 29 -6.27 -7.73 -10.87
CA ALA A 29 -6.34 -7.31 -12.27
C ALA A 29 -5.11 -6.45 -12.64
N LEU A 30 -4.71 -6.42 -13.91
CA LEU A 30 -3.57 -5.60 -14.38
C LEU A 30 -3.70 -4.11 -14.00
N GLN A 31 -4.92 -3.58 -14.03
CA GLN A 31 -5.23 -2.21 -13.61
C GLN A 31 -4.92 -1.96 -12.12
N GLY A 32 -4.94 -3.02 -11.30
CA GLY A 32 -4.55 -3.00 -9.89
C GLY A 32 -3.12 -2.55 -9.66
N LEU A 33 -2.18 -2.84 -10.59
CA LEU A 33 -0.80 -2.32 -10.50
C LEU A 33 -0.75 -0.80 -10.65
N THR A 34 -1.58 -0.25 -11.55
CA THR A 34 -1.69 1.21 -11.73
C THR A 34 -2.36 1.86 -10.52
N ALA A 35 -3.39 1.22 -9.96
CA ALA A 35 -4.05 1.68 -8.74
C ALA A 35 -3.07 1.68 -7.54
N HIS A 36 -2.28 0.62 -7.37
CA HIS A 36 -1.24 0.53 -6.34
C HIS A 36 -0.22 1.67 -6.47
N GLY A 37 0.34 1.88 -7.67
CA GLY A 37 1.31 2.96 -7.89
C GLY A 37 0.74 4.37 -7.62
N ARG A 38 -0.57 4.58 -7.85
CA ARG A 38 -1.26 5.84 -7.47
C ARG A 38 -1.37 5.96 -5.95
N GLY A 39 -1.73 4.88 -5.26
CA GLY A 39 -1.77 4.82 -3.80
C GLY A 39 -0.41 5.14 -3.17
N GLU A 40 0.67 4.51 -3.64
CA GLU A 40 2.04 4.80 -3.18
C GLU A 40 2.45 6.26 -3.39
N ARG A 41 1.97 6.89 -4.47
CA ARG A 41 2.24 8.32 -4.70
C ARG A 41 1.57 9.18 -3.64
N PHE A 42 0.34 8.88 -3.26
CA PHE A 42 -0.34 9.59 -2.17
C PHE A 42 0.31 9.29 -0.82
N ASP A 43 0.65 8.03 -0.54
CA ASP A 43 1.34 7.62 0.70
C ASP A 43 2.63 8.43 0.91
N ARG A 44 3.42 8.61 -0.16
CA ARG A 44 4.61 9.48 -0.10
C ARG A 44 4.27 10.95 0.14
N LEU A 45 3.20 11.48 -0.46
CA LEU A 45 2.80 12.88 -0.27
C LEU A 45 2.35 13.16 1.17
N ILE A 46 1.71 12.18 1.84
CA ILE A 46 1.26 12.30 3.23
C ILE A 46 2.31 11.82 4.25
N GLY A 47 3.50 11.43 3.80
CA GLY A 47 4.63 11.09 4.67
C GLY A 47 4.71 9.64 5.13
N GLY A 48 3.91 8.73 4.58
CA GLY A 48 3.98 7.30 4.90
C GLY A 48 3.51 6.92 6.30
N VAL A 49 2.73 7.79 6.94
CA VAL A 49 2.19 7.62 8.29
C VAL A 49 0.68 7.77 8.28
N VAL A 50 0.03 7.09 9.23
CA VAL A 50 -1.41 7.26 9.47
C VAL A 50 -1.65 8.69 9.92
N GLN A 51 -2.60 9.36 9.26
CA GLN A 51 -2.96 10.74 9.59
C GLN A 51 -4.02 10.75 10.70
N PRO A 52 -4.06 11.78 11.58
CA PRO A 52 -5.10 11.89 12.60
C PRO A 52 -6.52 11.92 12.02
N SER A 53 -6.69 12.42 10.79
CA SER A 53 -7.98 12.37 10.09
C SER A 53 -8.38 10.96 9.69
N ALA A 54 -7.41 10.08 9.37
CA ALA A 54 -7.67 8.69 9.05
C ALA A 54 -8.02 7.90 10.31
N GLU A 55 -7.33 8.13 11.43
CA GLU A 55 -7.66 7.52 12.73
C GLU A 55 -9.10 7.83 13.15
N ARG A 56 -9.49 9.12 13.14
CA ARG A 56 -10.87 9.52 13.44
C ARG A 56 -11.91 8.92 12.50
N ALA A 57 -11.56 8.71 11.23
CA ALA A 57 -12.46 8.09 10.26
C ALA A 57 -12.67 6.60 10.57
N VAL A 58 -11.62 5.89 10.96
CA VAL A 58 -11.70 4.48 11.41
C VAL A 58 -12.51 4.37 12.70
N GLU A 59 -12.22 5.20 13.71
CA GLU A 59 -12.99 5.22 14.97
C GLU A 59 -14.48 5.50 14.73
N ALA A 60 -14.79 6.42 13.81
CA ALA A 60 -16.16 6.71 13.43
C ALA A 60 -16.83 5.50 12.77
N ASP A 61 -16.16 4.83 11.82
CA ASP A 61 -16.70 3.64 11.13
C ASP A 61 -16.96 2.47 12.09
N GLU A 62 -16.01 2.17 12.97
CA GLU A 62 -16.14 1.11 13.98
C GLU A 62 -17.27 1.38 14.98
N GLY A 63 -17.54 2.65 15.29
CA GLY A 63 -18.68 3.04 16.13
C GLY A 63 -20.05 2.92 15.45
N HIS A 64 -20.11 2.67 14.13
CA HIS A 64 -21.36 2.43 13.39
C HIS A 64 -21.66 0.93 13.18
N ALA A 65 -20.78 0.03 13.65
CA ALA A 65 -20.93 -1.43 13.53
C ALA A 65 -21.69 -2.08 14.69
#